data_AF-A0A015K8V8-F1
#
_entry.id   AF-A0A015K8V8-F1
#
_cell.length_a   1.000
_cell.length_b   1.000
_cell.length_c   1.000
_cell.angle_alpha   90.00
_cell.angle_beta   90.00
_cell.angle_gamma   90.00
#
_symmetry.space_group_name_H-M   'P 1'
#
loop_
_entity.id
_entity.type
_entity.pdbx_description
1 polymer ?
#
loop_
_entity_poly.entity_id
_entity_poly.type
_entity_poly.pdbx_seq_one_letter_code
_entity_poly.pdbx_strand_id
1 'polypeptide(L)'
;MSSSSGVDLSEECLEFFQDLKLKKKYKYILYKLDDSYKSIVLEKAVEEATYDDFVSELTSSGPRYAVYDFDYEKPGEGQRSKIAFYSWYVFSLFQVLVNNLIM
;
A
#
# COMPACT_ATOMS: atom_id res chain seq x y z
N MET A 1 15.86 -16.74 16.99
CA MET A 1 16.64 -15.66 16.35
C MET A 1 15.68 -14.86 15.50
N SER A 2 15.46 -13.58 15.80
CA SER A 2 14.76 -12.70 14.88
C SER A 2 15.71 -12.39 13.72
N SER A 3 15.51 -13.04 12.57
CA SER A 3 16.20 -12.69 11.34
C SER A 3 15.61 -11.37 10.82
N SER A 4 16.38 -10.27 10.91
CA SER A 4 16.05 -9.03 10.22
C SER A 4 16.43 -9.16 8.75
N SER A 5 15.64 -8.58 7.85
CA SER A 5 15.89 -8.62 6.41
C SER A 5 17.11 -7.81 5.97
N GLY A 6 17.66 -6.95 6.85
CA GLY A 6 18.71 -5.99 6.49
C GLY A 6 18.23 -4.90 5.52
N VAL A 7 16.91 -4.71 5.42
CA VAL A 7 16.29 -3.71 4.54
C VAL A 7 16.09 -2.42 5.32
N ASP A 8 16.62 -1.32 4.78
CA ASP A 8 16.49 0.03 5.33
C ASP A 8 15.15 0.67 4.92
N LEU A 9 14.77 1.74 5.60
CA LEU A 9 13.57 2.53 5.28
C LEU A 9 14.01 3.96 5.00
N SER A 10 13.63 4.49 3.84
CA SER A 10 13.87 5.90 3.50
C SER A 10 13.19 6.82 4.53
N GLU A 11 13.86 7.91 4.92
CA GLU A 11 13.33 8.90 5.86
C GLU A 11 12.01 9.51 5.34
N GLU A 12 11.91 9.72 4.03
CA GLU A 12 10.69 10.21 3.38
C GLU A 12 9.47 9.31 3.67
N CYS A 13 9.67 7.99 3.75
CA CYS A 13 8.57 7.07 4.04
C CYS A 13 7.89 7.36 5.38
N LEU A 14 8.70 7.77 6.38
CA LEU A 14 8.20 8.16 7.70
C LEU A 14 7.47 9.49 7.63
N GLU A 15 8.00 10.48 6.92
CA GLU A 15 7.35 11.79 6.76
C GLU A 15 5.97 11.67 6.11
N PHE A 16 5.87 10.94 5.00
CA PHE A 16 4.59 10.71 4.32
C PHE A 16 3.60 9.95 5.20
N PHE A 17 4.07 8.93 5.94
CA PHE A 17 3.21 8.22 6.89
C PHE A 17 2.69 9.12 8.01
N GLN A 18 3.52 10.01 8.55
CA GLN A 18 3.09 10.97 9.57
C GLN A 18 2.08 11.98 9.01
N ASP A 19 2.27 12.44 7.78
CA ASP A 19 1.33 13.33 7.10
C ASP A 19 -0.03 12.65 6.87
N LEU A 20 -0.05 11.36 6.48
CA LEU A 20 -1.29 10.59 6.41
C LEU A 20 -1.92 10.42 7.81
N LYS A 21 -1.12 10.00 8.80
CA LYS A 21 -1.62 9.65 10.13
C LYS A 21 -2.16 10.84 10.91
N LEU A 22 -1.43 11.95 10.92
CA LEU A 22 -1.70 13.10 11.79
C LEU A 22 -2.45 14.20 11.04
N LYS A 23 -2.10 14.46 9.78
CA LYS A 23 -2.70 15.54 8.99
C LYS A 23 -3.84 15.08 8.09
N LYS A 24 -4.06 13.76 7.96
CA LYS A 24 -5.07 13.19 7.05
C LYS A 24 -4.90 13.69 5.61
N LYS A 25 -3.64 13.97 5.22
CA LYS A 25 -3.32 14.57 3.92
C LYS A 25 -3.48 13.58 2.76
N TYR A 26 -3.15 12.31 2.99
CA TYR A 26 -3.14 11.28 1.96
C TYR A 26 -4.22 10.24 2.24
N LYS A 27 -4.97 9.87 1.20
CA LYS A 27 -5.88 8.73 1.23
C LYS A 27 -5.12 7.41 1.29
N TYR A 28 -4.04 7.30 0.50
CA TYR A 28 -3.12 6.18 0.58
C TYR A 28 -1.70 6.52 0.16
N ILE A 29 -0.78 5.66 0.57
CA ILE A 29 0.64 5.72 0.22
C ILE A 29 1.07 4.33 -0.26
N LEU A 30 1.79 4.28 -1.37
CA LEU A 30 2.44 3.11 -1.91
C LEU A 30 3.95 3.20 -1.67
N TYR A 31 4.51 2.11 -1.17
CA TYR A 31 5.93 1.91 -0.98
C TYR A 31 6.40 0.71 -1.77
N LYS A 32 7.65 0.77 -2.22
CA LYS A 32 8.32 -0.31 -2.93
C LYS A 32 9.72 -0.54 -2.40
N LEU A 33 10.27 -1.70 -2.71
CA LEU A 33 11.72 -1.86 -2.63
C LEU A 33 12.38 -1.04 -3.74
N ASP A 34 13.52 -0.46 -3.44
CA ASP A 34 14.41 0.13 -4.42
C ASP A 34 14.95 -0.94 -5.39
N ASP A 35 15.60 -0.50 -6.46
CA ASP A 35 16.11 -1.41 -7.49
C ASP A 35 17.23 -2.33 -6.95
N SER A 36 17.86 -1.97 -5.82
CA SER A 36 18.86 -2.82 -5.15
C SER A 36 18.24 -3.79 -4.13
N TYR A 37 16.94 -3.73 -3.89
CA TYR A 37 16.21 -4.51 -2.88
C TYR A 37 16.74 -4.36 -1.44
N LYS A 38 17.37 -3.23 -1.14
CA LYS A 38 17.97 -2.94 0.17
C LYS A 38 17.21 -1.90 0.95
N SER A 39 16.34 -1.13 0.30
CA SER A 39 15.63 -0.04 0.97
C SER A 39 14.18 0.02 0.54
N ILE A 40 13.29 0.28 1.48
CA ILE A 40 11.89 0.65 1.20
C ILE A 40 11.85 2.14 0.92
N VAL A 41 11.36 2.49 -0.27
CA VAL A 41 11.24 3.85 -0.77
C VAL A 41 9.78 4.19 -1.08
N LEU A 42 9.48 5.49 -1.09
CA LEU A 42 8.19 6.00 -1.54
C LEU A 42 8.03 5.71 -3.04
N GLU A 43 6.89 5.15 -3.42
CA GLU A 43 6.49 5.08 -4.83
C GLU A 43 5.50 6.19 -5.15
N LYS A 44 4.46 6.34 -4.33
CA LYS A 44 3.36 7.27 -4.60
C LYS A 44 2.63 7.62 -3.30
N ALA A 45 2.15 8.86 -3.22
CA ALA A 45 1.20 9.28 -2.19
C ALA A 45 0.04 10.00 -2.88
N VAL A 46 -1.19 9.64 -2.50
CA VAL A 46 -2.41 10.11 -3.16
C VAL A 46 -3.32 10.75 -2.14
N GLU A 47 -3.72 11.99 -2.39
CA GLU A 47 -4.53 12.80 -1.48
C GLU A 47 -5.99 12.39 -1.48
N GLU A 48 -6.56 12.15 -2.67
CA GLU A 48 -7.96 11.76 -2.84
C GLU A 48 -8.07 10.60 -3.83
N ALA A 49 -8.80 9.56 -3.44
CA ALA A 49 -9.08 8.40 -4.27
C ALA A 49 -10.24 7.58 -3.69
N THR A 50 -10.89 6.78 -4.53
CA THR A 50 -11.78 5.73 -4.07
C THR A 50 -10.98 4.48 -3.65
N TYR A 51 -11.65 3.55 -2.97
CA TYR A 51 -11.02 2.26 -2.63
C TYR A 51 -10.72 1.44 -3.90
N ASP A 52 -11.57 1.53 -4.92
CA ASP A 52 -11.39 0.81 -6.18
C ASP A 52 -10.17 1.34 -6.97
N ASP A 53 -9.94 2.66 -6.95
CA ASP A 53 -8.73 3.27 -7.54
C ASP A 53 -7.46 2.70 -6.88
N PHE A 54 -7.47 2.62 -5.55
CA PHE A 54 -6.36 2.04 -4.77
C PHE A 54 -6.12 0.56 -5.11
N VAL A 55 -7.18 -0.25 -5.16
CA VAL A 55 -7.08 -1.68 -5.50
C VAL A 55 -6.57 -1.86 -6.93
N SER A 56 -7.04 -1.04 -7.87
CA SER A 56 -6.59 -1.06 -9.27
C SER A 56 -5.07 -0.84 -9.35
N GLU A 57 -4.55 0.17 -8.65
CA GLU A 57 -3.10 0.47 -8.63
C GLU A 57 -2.25 -0.65 -8.03
N LEU A 58 -2.76 -1.32 -6.99
CA LEU A 58 -2.10 -2.50 -6.42
C LEU A 58 -2.06 -3.66 -7.43
N THR A 59 -3.16 -3.91 -8.15
CA THR A 59 -3.25 -5.04 -9.09
C THR A 59 -2.46 -4.83 -10.38
N SER A 60 -2.29 -3.59 -10.84
CA SER A 60 -1.51 -3.27 -12.04
C SER A 60 0.01 -3.29 -11.82
N SER A 61 0.45 -3.37 -10.56
CA SER A 61 1.83 -3.20 -10.16
C SER A 61 2.44 -4.50 -9.60
N GLY A 62 3.76 -4.52 -9.45
CA GLY A 62 4.45 -5.62 -8.75
C GLY A 62 4.15 -5.64 -7.24
N PRO A 63 4.89 -6.44 -6.44
CA PRO A 63 4.75 -6.42 -4.98
C PRO A 63 4.97 -5.01 -4.40
N ARG A 64 4.09 -4.62 -3.47
CA ARG A 64 4.06 -3.30 -2.84
C ARG A 64 3.69 -3.40 -1.37
N TYR A 65 4.19 -2.47 -0.57
CA TYR A 65 3.60 -2.16 0.71
C TYR A 65 2.71 -0.94 0.55
N ALA A 66 1.60 -0.90 1.27
CA ALA A 66 0.72 0.26 1.21
C ALA A 66 0.13 0.60 2.57
N VAL A 67 -0.22 1.87 2.72
CA VAL A 67 -0.99 2.38 3.85
C VAL A 67 -2.22 3.06 3.28
N TYR A 68 -3.40 2.69 3.75
CA TYR A 68 -4.67 3.29 3.32
C TYR A 68 -5.43 3.81 4.54
N ASP A 69 -5.98 5.02 4.45
CA ASP A 69 -6.87 5.57 5.47
C ASP A 69 -8.33 5.20 5.17
N PHE A 70 -8.82 4.17 5.86
CA PHE A 70 -10.14 3.60 5.61
C PHE A 70 -11.22 4.34 6.39
N ASP A 71 -12.09 5.04 5.66
CA ASP A 71 -13.26 5.70 6.21
C ASP A 71 -14.45 4.73 6.26
N TYR A 72 -15.10 4.63 7.42
CA TYR A 72 -16.28 3.78 7.60
C TYR A 72 -17.26 4.44 8.56
N GLU A 73 -18.54 4.19 8.33
CA GLU A 73 -19.59 4.61 9.25
C GLU A 73 -19.87 3.47 10.24
N LYS A 74 -19.90 3.80 11.53
CA LYS A 74 -20.30 2.87 12.57
C LYS A 74 -21.69 3.27 13.09
N PRO A 75 -22.70 2.37 13.03
CA PRO A 75 -24.05 2.69 13.48
C PRO A 75 -24.05 3.24 14.91
N GLY A 76 -24.66 4.42 15.10
CA GLY A 76 -24.74 5.11 16.40
C GLY A 76 -23.48 5.83 16.85
N GLU A 77 -22.35 5.67 16.16
CA GLU A 77 -21.07 6.31 16.49
C GLU A 77 -20.56 7.26 15.39
N GLY A 78 -21.23 7.29 14.23
CA GLY A 78 -20.92 8.18 13.12
C GLY A 78 -19.69 7.76 12.32
N GLN A 79 -19.12 8.74 11.61
CA GLN A 79 -17.96 8.53 10.74
C GLN A 79 -16.69 8.24 11.56
N ARG A 80 -15.98 7.19 11.19
CA ARG A 80 -14.68 6.80 11.75
C ARG A 80 -13.67 6.59 10.62
N SER A 81 -12.40 6.66 10.97
CA SER A 81 -11.30 6.26 10.08
C SER A 81 -10.37 5.27 10.77
N LYS A 82 -9.77 4.37 10.00
CA LYS A 82 -8.75 3.44 10.46
C LYS A 82 -7.67 3.30 9.41
N ILE A 83 -6.43 3.47 9.84
CA ILE A 83 -5.26 3.25 9.00
C ILE A 83 -5.03 1.74 8.88
N ALA A 84 -5.01 1.25 7.64
CA ALA A 84 -4.73 -0.14 7.30
C ALA A 84 -3.39 -0.25 6.56
N PHE A 85 -2.56 -1.18 7.01
CA PHE A 85 -1.31 -1.52 6.33
C PHE A 85 -1.51 -2.77 5.47
N TYR A 86 -1.05 -2.72 4.24
CA TYR A 86 -1.13 -3.79 3.25
C TYR A 86 0.27 -4.26 2.87
N SER A 87 0.45 -5.58 2.89
CA SER A 87 1.56 -6.25 2.19
C SER A 87 0.96 -6.91 0.96
N TRP A 88 1.12 -6.27 -0.19
CA TRP A 88 0.50 -6.67 -1.43
C TRP A 88 1.48 -7.42 -2.32
N TYR A 89 1.06 -8.57 -2.81
CA TYR A 89 1.79 -9.35 -3.81
C TYR A 89 0.78 -10.09 -4.69
N VAL A 90 0.96 -9.99 -5.99
CA VAL A 90 0.17 -10.77 -6.95
C VAL A 90 0.88 -12.10 -7.16
N PHE A 91 0.19 -13.20 -6.91
CA PHE A 91 0.71 -14.54 -7.20
C PHE A 91 0.71 -14.76 -8.72
N SER A 92 1.83 -14.44 -9.36
CA SER A 92 2.04 -14.43 -10.82
C SER A 92 1.62 -15.75 -11.52
N LEU A 93 1.67 -16.89 -10.83
CA LEU A 93 1.24 -18.18 -11.39
C LEU A 93 -0.27 -18.25 -11.72
N PHE A 94 -1.13 -17.52 -11.01
CA PHE A 94 -2.57 -17.52 -11.32
C PHE A 94 -2.89 -16.69 -12.57
N GLN A 95 -2.19 -15.58 -12.82
CA GLN A 95 -2.42 -14.73 -13.99
C GLN A 95 -1.98 -15.42 -15.29
N VAL A 96 -0.85 -16.14 -15.27
CA VAL A 96 -0.35 -16.90 -16.43
C VAL A 96 -1.26 -18.09 -16.75
N LEU A 97 -1.78 -18.79 -15.73
CA LEU A 97 -2.73 -19.89 -15.94
C LEU A 97 -4.06 -19.39 -16.50
N VAL A 98 -4.62 -18.30 -15.96
CA VAL A 98 -5.87 -17.71 -16.46
C VAL A 98 -5.70 -17.21 -17.91
N ASN A 99 -4.59 -16.56 -18.24
CA ASN A 99 -4.35 -16.07 -19.60
C ASN A 99 -4.06 -17.21 -20.61
N ASN A 100 -3.51 -18.35 -20.17
CA ASN A 100 -3.24 -19.50 -21.06
C ASN A 100 -4.39 -20.53 -21.11
N LEU A 101 -5.38 -20.49 -20.22
CA LEU A 101 -6.53 -21.42 -20.26
C LEU A 101 -7.77 -20.85 -20.98
N ILE A 102 -7.78 -19.55 -21.30
CA ILE A 102 -8.91 -18.87 -21.98
C ILE A 102 -8.51 -18.47 -23.43
N MET A 103 -7.45 -19.08 -23.97
CA MET A 103 -7.16 -19.10 -25.41
C MET A 103 -7.23 -20.52 -25.96
#